data_AF-A0A534ZYP8-F1
#
_entry.id   AF-A0A534ZYP8-F1
#
_cell.length_a   1.000
_cell.length_b   1.000
_cell.length_c   1.000
_cell.angle_alpha   90.00
_cell.angle_beta   90.00
_cell.angle_gamma   90.00
#
_symmetry.space_group_name_H-M   'P 1'
#
loop_
_entity.id
_entity.type
_entity.pdbx_description
1 polymer ?
#
loop_
_entity_poly.entity_id
_entity_poly.type
_entity_poly.pdbx_seq_one_letter_code
_entity_poly.pdbx_strand_id
1 'polypeptide(L)'
;MNRRPRFGAFRIMRRIDQYLGPPICLLLGALKFLVDRSRPRAGGAGEIRKLLVIKFWGLGSIVLSTPALRALKKKYPRASITFLTFEQNAGACRMIRAIDRVRPYRARGPLSFLASFAGLFLFLRRERFDAVVDLEAFSNFTSILTALSGAPVTVGFHTPKFWRQRFYWQRVAFDHSQHIADIFLKAARALGADADGNQLDALD
;
A
#
# COMPACT_ATOMS: atom_id res chain seq x y z
N MET A 1 -30.85 -7.05 -16.24
CA MET A 1 -30.74 -5.64 -15.78
C MET A 1 -29.27 -5.26 -15.63
N ASN A 2 -28.67 -4.70 -16.70
CA ASN A 2 -27.23 -4.56 -16.90
C ASN A 2 -26.66 -3.33 -16.16
N ARG A 3 -26.23 -3.49 -14.90
CA ARG A 3 -25.56 -2.41 -14.15
C ARG A 3 -24.09 -2.34 -14.56
N ARG A 4 -23.78 -1.51 -15.57
CA ARG A 4 -22.39 -1.11 -15.87
C ARG A 4 -21.76 -0.54 -14.59
N PRO A 5 -20.67 -1.11 -14.05
CA PRO A 5 -20.01 -0.52 -12.88
C PRO A 5 -19.42 0.84 -13.31
N ARG A 6 -20.01 1.92 -12.81
CA ARG A 6 -19.48 3.28 -13.04
C ARG A 6 -18.13 3.40 -12.34
N PHE A 7 -17.07 3.54 -13.15
CA PHE A 7 -15.66 3.80 -12.81
C PHE A 7 -15.41 5.11 -12.02
N GLY A 8 -16.23 5.43 -11.02
CA GLY A 8 -16.17 6.68 -10.26
C GLY A 8 -14.88 6.82 -9.44
N ALA A 9 -14.57 5.81 -8.61
CA ALA A 9 -13.38 5.76 -7.77
C ALA A 9 -12.09 5.95 -8.59
N PHE A 10 -11.97 5.18 -9.68
CA PHE A 10 -10.85 5.22 -10.62
C PHE A 10 -10.61 6.64 -11.12
N ARG A 11 -11.65 7.29 -11.66
CA ARG A 11 -11.54 8.62 -12.27
C ARG A 11 -11.22 9.70 -11.24
N ILE A 12 -11.79 9.60 -10.05
CA ILE A 12 -11.56 10.56 -8.96
C ILE A 12 -10.13 10.43 -8.45
N MET A 13 -9.65 9.21 -8.16
CA MET A 13 -8.28 8.98 -7.69
C MET A 13 -7.25 9.48 -8.71
N ARG A 14 -7.46 9.20 -10.01
CA ARG A 14 -6.59 9.71 -11.08
C ARG A 14 -6.57 11.24 -11.15
N ARG A 15 -7.71 11.91 -10.98
CA ARG A 15 -7.78 13.39 -10.93
C ARG A 15 -7.05 13.95 -9.71
N ILE A 16 -7.24 13.34 -8.53
CA ILE A 16 -6.51 13.73 -7.33
C ILE A 16 -5.01 13.59 -7.58
N ASP A 17 -4.55 12.45 -8.10
CA ASP A 17 -3.15 12.21 -8.39
C ASP A 17 -2.54 13.26 -9.33
N GLN A 18 -3.31 13.74 -10.30
CA GLN A 18 -2.85 14.73 -11.29
C GLN A 18 -2.83 16.16 -10.74
N TYR A 19 -3.86 16.58 -10.00
CA TYR A 19 -4.05 18.00 -9.65
C TYR A 19 -3.79 18.32 -8.18
N LEU A 20 -4.29 17.48 -7.26
CA LEU A 20 -4.24 17.75 -5.82
C LEU A 20 -3.12 17.00 -5.10
N GLY A 21 -2.59 15.94 -5.72
CA GLY A 21 -1.58 15.07 -5.15
C GLY A 21 -0.29 15.81 -4.77
N PRO A 22 0.37 16.53 -5.69
CA PRO A 22 1.61 17.24 -5.39
C PRO A 22 1.49 18.27 -4.23
N PRO A 23 0.52 19.21 -4.21
CA PRO A 23 0.44 20.18 -3.11
C PRO A 23 0.11 19.52 -1.77
N ILE A 24 -0.77 18.51 -1.74
CA ILE A 24 -1.08 17.76 -0.51
C ILE A 24 0.15 17.01 -0.02
N CYS A 25 0.92 16.38 -0.91
CA CYS A 25 2.15 15.68 -0.54
C CYS A 25 3.21 16.63 0.03
N LEU A 26 3.35 17.84 -0.52
CA LEU A 26 4.28 18.84 0.01
C LEU A 26 3.86 19.27 1.41
N LEU A 27 2.58 19.60 1.62
CA LEU A 27 2.05 19.99 2.92
C LEU A 27 2.21 18.88 3.96
N LEU A 28 1.77 17.67 3.65
CA LEU A 28 1.92 16.52 4.56
C LEU A 28 3.38 16.14 4.78
N GLY A 29 4.24 16.30 3.77
CA GLY A 29 5.68 16.04 3.86
C GLY A 29 6.40 17.08 4.72
N ALA A 30 5.93 18.32 4.78
CA ALA A 30 6.39 19.35 5.70
C ALA A 30 5.91 19.06 7.13
N LEU A 31 4.62 18.78 7.31
CA LEU A 31 4.03 18.41 8.61
C LEU A 31 4.72 17.17 9.20
N LYS A 32 4.88 16.11 8.40
CA LYS A 32 5.57 14.88 8.83
C LYS A 32 7.02 15.16 9.22
N PHE A 33 7.71 16.05 8.51
CA PHE A 33 9.09 16.41 8.87
C PHE A 33 9.19 17.14 10.20
N LEU A 34 8.23 18.02 10.51
CA LEU A 34 8.15 18.68 11.81
C LEU A 34 7.87 17.67 12.93
N VAL A 35 7.00 16.69 12.68
CA VAL A 35 6.64 15.64 13.67
C VAL A 35 7.74 14.59 13.84
N ASP A 36 8.35 14.13 12.75
CA ASP A 36 9.39 13.11 12.76
C ASP A 36 10.72 13.64 13.31
N ARG A 37 10.97 14.95 13.28
CA ARG A 37 12.11 15.58 13.96
C ARG A 37 12.14 15.29 15.47
N SER A 38 10.97 15.00 16.05
CA SER A 38 10.81 14.71 17.48
C SER A 38 10.66 13.22 17.78
N ARG A 39 10.65 12.34 16.77
CA ARG A 39 10.51 10.89 16.97
C ARG A 39 11.84 10.19 16.73
N PRO A 40 12.39 9.46 17.71
CA PRO A 40 13.54 8.60 17.45
C PRO A 40 13.14 7.64 16.31
N ARG A 41 13.99 7.55 15.28
CA ARG A 41 13.88 6.51 14.25
C ARG A 41 13.90 5.19 15.01
N ALA A 42 12.75 4.53 15.13
CA ALA A 42 12.66 3.23 15.75
C ALA A 42 13.66 2.31 15.03
N GLY A 43 14.71 1.92 15.76
CA GLY A 43 15.71 0.99 15.30
C GLY A 43 15.08 -0.40 15.20
N GLY A 44 15.20 -1.01 14.03
CA GLY A 44 14.78 -2.38 13.77
C GLY A 44 13.27 -2.55 13.60
N ALA A 45 12.89 -3.37 12.61
CA ALA A 45 11.56 -3.97 12.59
C ALA A 45 11.44 -4.85 13.85
N GLY A 46 10.77 -4.33 14.88
CA GLY A 46 10.28 -5.17 15.98
C GLY A 46 9.32 -6.25 15.46
N GLU A 47 8.67 -6.98 16.35
CA GLU A 47 7.66 -7.96 15.92
C GLU A 47 6.51 -7.24 15.19
N ILE A 48 6.45 -7.36 13.87
CA ILE A 48 5.33 -6.82 13.07
C ILE A 48 4.12 -7.72 13.33
N ARG A 49 3.06 -7.15 13.90
CA ARG A 49 1.79 -7.84 14.19
C ARG A 49 0.67 -7.38 13.28
N LYS A 50 0.70 -6.13 12.83
CA LYS A 50 -0.27 -5.52 11.93
C LYS A 50 0.42 -4.91 10.73
N LEU A 51 0.23 -5.52 9.57
CA LEU A 51 0.84 -5.08 8.31
C LEU A 51 -0.25 -4.62 7.34
N LEU A 52 -0.11 -3.42 6.78
CA LEU A 52 -0.97 -2.92 5.72
C LEU A 52 -0.25 -3.04 4.38
N VAL A 53 -0.88 -3.67 3.39
CA VAL A 53 -0.45 -3.64 1.99
C VAL A 53 -1.43 -2.79 1.19
N ILE A 54 -0.92 -1.85 0.40
CA ILE A 54 -1.73 -0.95 -0.43
C ILE A 54 -1.48 -1.27 -1.91
N LYS A 55 -2.54 -1.66 -2.64
CA LYS A 55 -2.51 -1.81 -4.09
C LYS A 55 -3.90 -1.66 -4.69
N PHE A 56 -4.06 -0.79 -5.67
CA PHE A 56 -5.35 -0.46 -6.25
C PHE A 56 -5.49 -0.86 -7.72
N TRP A 57 -4.47 -0.56 -8.53
CA TRP A 57 -4.57 -0.70 -9.97
C TRP A 57 -4.26 -2.11 -10.44
N GLY A 58 -5.05 -2.62 -11.41
CA GLY A 58 -4.77 -3.84 -12.15
C GLY A 58 -4.85 -5.14 -11.34
N LEU A 59 -5.90 -5.94 -11.58
CA LEU A 59 -6.07 -7.28 -10.99
C LEU A 59 -4.84 -8.17 -11.20
N GLY A 60 -4.25 -8.14 -12.41
CA GLY A 60 -3.01 -8.87 -12.69
C GLY A 60 -1.87 -8.49 -11.75
N SER A 61 -1.66 -7.19 -11.48
CA SER A 61 -0.62 -6.76 -10.54
C SER A 61 -0.94 -7.11 -9.08
N ILE A 62 -2.22 -7.22 -8.71
CA ILE A 62 -2.61 -7.74 -7.38
C ILE A 62 -2.22 -9.20 -7.26
N VAL A 63 -2.50 -10.02 -8.27
CA VAL A 63 -2.06 -11.43 -8.30
C VAL A 63 -0.53 -11.52 -8.25
N LEU A 64 0.17 -10.66 -8.99
CA LEU A 64 1.63 -10.62 -9.01
C LEU A 64 2.25 -10.12 -7.70
N SER A 65 1.46 -9.55 -6.78
CA SER A 65 1.92 -9.24 -5.42
C SER A 65 1.96 -10.45 -4.49
N THR A 66 1.40 -11.59 -4.91
CA THR A 66 1.31 -12.82 -4.10
C THR A 66 2.67 -13.32 -3.57
N PRO A 67 3.76 -13.37 -4.35
CA PRO A 67 5.06 -13.78 -3.84
C PRO A 67 5.55 -12.88 -2.70
N ALA A 68 5.37 -11.57 -2.83
CA ALA A 68 5.71 -10.61 -1.79
C ALA A 68 4.85 -10.82 -0.52
N LEU A 69 3.54 -11.04 -0.67
CA LEU A 69 2.64 -11.33 0.44
C LEU A 69 3.01 -12.65 1.16
N ARG A 70 3.35 -13.70 0.41
CA ARG A 70 3.79 -14.99 0.97
C ARG A 70 5.10 -14.82 1.73
N ALA A 71 6.07 -14.10 1.17
CA ALA A 71 7.35 -13.81 1.85
C ALA A 71 7.12 -13.05 3.17
N LEU A 72 6.26 -12.03 3.16
CA LEU A 72 5.90 -11.28 4.38
C LEU A 72 5.23 -12.18 5.42
N LYS A 73 4.28 -13.02 5.00
CA LYS A 73 3.59 -13.95 5.91
C LYS A 73 4.54 -15.02 6.47
N LYS A 74 5.48 -15.52 5.66
CA LYS A 74 6.52 -16.45 6.12
C LYS A 74 7.45 -15.80 7.14
N LYS A 75 7.90 -14.56 6.88
CA LYS A 75 8.77 -13.82 7.80
C LYS A 75 8.08 -13.44 9.10
N TYR A 76 6.81 -13.02 9.00
CA TYR A 76 5.99 -12.58 10.11
C TYR A 76 4.74 -13.46 10.24
N PRO A 77 4.87 -14.72 10.70
CA PRO A 77 3.76 -15.68 10.71
C PRO A 77 2.59 -15.23 11.60
N ARG A 78 2.89 -14.42 12.62
CA ARG A 78 1.90 -13.85 13.54
C ARG A 78 1.35 -12.50 13.09
N ALA A 79 1.85 -11.94 11.99
CA ALA A 79 1.30 -10.69 11.44
C ALA A 79 -0.06 -10.95 10.79
N SER A 80 -1.00 -10.05 11.05
CA SER A 80 -2.23 -9.93 10.27
C SER A 80 -1.98 -8.94 9.13
N ILE A 81 -2.05 -9.44 7.90
CA ILE A 81 -1.91 -8.68 6.66
C ILE A 81 -3.29 -8.17 6.24
N THR A 82 -3.47 -6.85 6.31
CA THR A 82 -4.62 -6.15 5.73
C THR A 82 -4.27 -5.63 4.35
N PHE A 83 -5.05 -5.99 3.34
CA PHE A 83 -4.87 -5.54 1.96
C PHE A 83 -5.91 -4.46 1.60
N LEU A 84 -5.43 -3.26 1.29
CA LEU A 84 -6.26 -2.12 0.88
C LEU A 84 -6.30 -2.00 -0.64
N THR A 85 -7.51 -2.09 -1.20
CA THR A 85 -7.75 -2.05 -2.66
C THR A 85 -9.15 -1.54 -3.00
N PHE A 86 -9.50 -1.44 -4.29
CA PHE A 86 -10.88 -1.13 -4.69
C PHE A 86 -11.85 -2.28 -4.39
N GLU A 87 -13.12 -1.95 -4.11
CA GLU A 87 -14.18 -2.95 -3.87
C GLU A 87 -14.25 -4.05 -4.94
N GLN A 88 -14.09 -3.68 -6.22
CA GLN A 88 -14.12 -4.63 -7.34
C GLN A 88 -12.98 -5.67 -7.30
N ASN A 89 -11.86 -5.37 -6.63
CA ASN A 89 -10.73 -6.30 -6.49
C ASN A 89 -10.86 -7.18 -5.25
N ALA A 90 -11.83 -6.91 -4.36
CA ALA A 90 -11.91 -7.56 -3.06
C ALA A 90 -12.14 -9.06 -3.16
N GLY A 91 -12.92 -9.51 -4.16
CA GLY A 91 -13.12 -10.94 -4.42
C GLY A 91 -11.80 -11.65 -4.70
N ALA A 92 -11.00 -11.12 -5.62
CA ALA A 92 -9.70 -11.68 -5.96
C ALA A 92 -8.74 -11.70 -4.77
N CYS A 93 -8.71 -10.62 -3.98
CA CYS A 93 -7.85 -10.54 -2.80
C CYS A 93 -8.20 -11.60 -1.74
N ARG A 94 -9.48 -11.95 -1.57
CA ARG A 94 -9.90 -12.99 -0.61
C ARG A 94 -9.43 -14.40 -0.98
N MET A 95 -9.06 -14.63 -2.25
CA MET A 95 -8.54 -15.93 -2.69
C MET A 95 -7.04 -16.09 -2.39
N ILE A 96 -6.34 -14.99 -2.07
CA ILE A 96 -4.91 -15.02 -1.75
C ILE A 96 -4.77 -15.36 -0.26
N ARG A 97 -4.36 -16.60 0.05
CA ARG A 97 -4.26 -17.13 1.43
C ARG A 97 -3.36 -16.29 2.37
N ALA A 98 -2.39 -15.56 1.82
CA ALA A 98 -1.51 -14.69 2.60
C ALA A 98 -2.20 -13.40 3.10
N ILE A 99 -3.40 -13.08 2.61
CA ILE A 99 -4.18 -11.90 3.01
C ILE A 99 -5.19 -12.31 4.10
N ASP A 100 -5.02 -11.78 5.31
CA ASP A 100 -5.94 -12.06 6.42
C ASP A 100 -7.20 -11.20 6.37
N ARG A 101 -7.07 -9.94 5.92
CA ARG A 101 -8.19 -9.00 5.84
C ARG A 101 -8.13 -8.20 4.55
N VAL A 102 -9.28 -8.03 3.90
CA VAL A 102 -9.41 -7.12 2.75
C VAL A 102 -10.15 -5.87 3.20
N ARG A 103 -9.53 -4.69 3.03
CA ARG A 103 -10.16 -3.39 3.24
C ARG A 103 -10.55 -2.79 1.88
N PRO A 104 -11.80 -2.98 1.42
CA PRO A 104 -12.24 -2.40 0.16
C PRO A 104 -12.45 -0.89 0.29
N TYR A 105 -12.01 -0.15 -0.73
CA TYR A 105 -12.31 1.25 -0.93
C TYR A 105 -13.44 1.39 -1.94
N ARG A 106 -14.54 2.02 -1.51
CA ARG A 106 -15.73 2.24 -2.31
C ARG A 106 -15.78 3.69 -2.74
N ALA A 107 -16.00 3.97 -4.02
CA ALA A 107 -16.36 5.32 -4.43
C ALA A 107 -17.24 5.29 -5.67
N ARG A 108 -18.52 5.62 -5.46
CA ARG A 108 -19.54 5.71 -6.53
C ARG A 108 -19.66 7.12 -7.10
N GLY A 109 -19.04 8.11 -6.47
CA GLY A 109 -19.02 9.52 -6.85
C GLY A 109 -18.19 10.36 -5.86
N PRO A 110 -18.04 11.69 -6.07
CA PRO A 110 -17.18 12.54 -5.24
C PRO A 110 -17.52 12.55 -3.74
N LEU A 111 -18.80 12.70 -3.38
CA LEU A 111 -19.22 12.67 -1.97
C LEU A 111 -18.94 11.30 -1.32
N SER A 112 -19.29 10.21 -2.02
CA SER A 112 -18.99 8.85 -1.57
C SER A 112 -17.49 8.59 -1.45
N PHE A 113 -16.66 9.20 -2.31
CA PHE A 113 -15.21 9.14 -2.21
C PHE A 113 -14.73 9.84 -0.95
N LEU A 114 -15.21 11.05 -0.67
CA LEU A 114 -14.79 11.81 0.51
C LEU A 114 -15.24 11.14 1.82
N ALA A 115 -16.47 10.64 1.88
CA ALA A 115 -16.95 9.87 3.02
C ALA A 115 -16.12 8.59 3.24
N SER A 116 -15.79 7.88 2.15
CA SER A 116 -14.96 6.68 2.22
C SER A 116 -13.52 7.00 2.59
N PHE A 117 -12.99 8.14 2.16
CA PHE A 117 -11.70 8.65 2.58
C PHE A 117 -11.67 8.97 4.07
N ALA A 118 -12.68 9.66 4.60
CA ALA A 118 -12.78 9.94 6.04
C ALA A 118 -12.85 8.65 6.87
N GLY A 119 -13.68 7.69 6.44
CA GLY A 119 -13.77 6.38 7.08
C GLY A 119 -12.47 5.56 6.95
N LEU A 120 -11.75 5.69 5.84
CA LEU A 120 -10.45 5.05 5.65
C LEU A 120 -9.39 5.69 6.55
N PHE A 121 -9.35 7.02 6.62
CA PHE A 121 -8.43 7.75 7.51
C PHE A 121 -8.61 7.34 8.97
N LEU A 122 -9.86 7.31 9.44
CA LEU A 122 -10.17 6.89 10.80
C LEU A 122 -9.79 5.43 11.05
N PHE A 123 -10.05 4.54 10.08
CA PHE A 123 -9.62 3.15 10.15
C PHE A 123 -8.10 3.03 10.27
N LEU A 124 -7.34 3.69 9.39
CA LEU A 124 -5.88 3.65 9.40
C LEU A 124 -5.31 4.11 10.75
N ARG A 125 -5.87 5.17 11.32
CA ARG A 125 -5.45 5.71 12.62
C ARG A 125 -5.82 4.84 13.82
N ARG A 126 -6.96 4.14 13.76
CA ARG A 126 -7.42 3.24 14.82
C ARG A 126 -6.71 1.89 14.79
N GLU A 127 -6.42 1.37 13.61
CA GLU A 127 -5.82 0.04 13.47
C GLU A 127 -4.38 0.01 13.98
N ARG A 128 -3.65 1.14 13.90
CA ARG A 128 -2.26 1.32 14.36
C ARG A 128 -1.35 0.26 13.75
N PHE A 129 -1.21 0.30 12.42
CA PHE A 129 -0.31 -0.59 11.71
C PHE A 129 1.15 -0.39 12.14
N ASP A 130 1.86 -1.50 12.34
CA ASP A 130 3.29 -1.49 12.66
C ASP A 130 4.10 -1.22 11.39
N ALA A 131 3.62 -1.76 10.25
CA ALA A 131 4.23 -1.58 8.96
C ALA A 131 3.23 -1.33 7.82
N VAL A 132 3.63 -0.53 6.83
CA VAL A 132 2.93 -0.35 5.56
C VAL A 132 3.85 -0.71 4.40
N VAL A 133 3.34 -1.49 3.45
CA VAL A 133 3.96 -1.74 2.16
C VAL A 133 3.06 -1.14 1.07
N ASP A 134 3.48 -0.02 0.50
CA ASP A 134 2.78 0.63 -0.62
C ASP A 134 3.32 0.09 -1.95
N LEU A 135 2.55 -0.79 -2.57
CA LEU A 135 2.91 -1.40 -3.84
C LEU A 135 2.49 -0.56 -5.05
N GLU A 136 1.97 0.66 -4.84
CA GLU A 136 1.50 1.54 -5.90
C GLU A 136 2.53 2.63 -6.22
N ALA A 137 3.50 2.28 -7.07
CA ALA A 137 4.67 3.10 -7.34
C ALA A 137 4.36 4.53 -7.83
N PHE A 138 3.22 4.77 -8.50
CA PHE A 138 2.95 6.04 -9.19
C PHE A 138 1.77 6.86 -8.64
N SER A 139 1.14 6.43 -7.54
CA SER A 139 0.00 7.15 -6.98
C SER A 139 0.39 8.08 -5.81
N ASN A 140 0.04 9.37 -5.92
CA ASN A 140 0.17 10.30 -4.81
C ASN A 140 -0.84 9.96 -3.70
N PHE A 141 -2.04 9.49 -4.08
CA PHE A 141 -3.09 9.11 -3.16
C PHE A 141 -2.64 7.99 -2.21
N THR A 142 -1.99 6.93 -2.71
CA THR A 142 -1.48 5.86 -1.83
C THR A 142 -0.32 6.32 -0.96
N SER A 143 0.54 7.21 -1.47
CA SER A 143 1.59 7.87 -0.68
C SER A 143 1.00 8.69 0.47
N ILE A 144 -0.09 9.43 0.21
CA ILE A 144 -0.84 10.18 1.23
C ILE A 144 -1.44 9.22 2.27
N LEU A 145 -2.09 8.13 1.85
CA LEU A 145 -2.63 7.13 2.76
C LEU A 145 -1.55 6.49 3.62
N THR A 146 -0.38 6.22 3.05
CA THR A 146 0.80 5.71 3.78
C THR A 146 1.22 6.70 4.86
N ALA A 147 1.33 7.99 4.53
CA ALA A 147 1.66 9.03 5.50
C ALA A 147 0.61 9.13 6.63
N LEU A 148 -0.68 9.12 6.25
CA LEU A 148 -1.80 9.24 7.17
C LEU A 148 -2.00 7.99 8.04
N SER A 149 -1.46 6.83 7.66
CA SER A 149 -1.46 5.64 8.52
C SER A 149 -0.75 5.89 9.84
N GLY A 150 0.30 6.72 9.83
CA GLY A 150 1.15 6.96 10.98
C GLY A 150 2.00 5.76 11.41
N ALA A 151 2.10 4.71 10.58
CA ALA A 151 2.93 3.56 10.87
C ALA A 151 4.42 3.96 10.96
N PRO A 152 5.19 3.37 11.90
CA PRO A 152 6.60 3.69 12.07
C PRO A 152 7.47 3.15 10.94
N VAL A 153 7.11 1.98 10.38
CA VAL A 153 7.84 1.35 9.27
C VAL A 153 7.01 1.44 8.00
N THR A 154 7.50 2.16 7.00
CA THR A 154 6.80 2.33 5.72
C THR A 154 7.74 2.04 4.57
N VAL A 155 7.34 1.13 3.69
CA VAL A 155 8.08 0.75 2.48
C VAL A 155 7.29 1.15 1.25
N GLY A 156 7.97 1.75 0.29
CA GLY A 156 7.41 2.08 -1.01
C GLY A 156 8.49 2.20 -2.06
N PHE A 157 8.10 2.60 -3.26
CA PHE A 157 9.02 2.71 -4.39
C PHE A 157 9.65 4.10 -4.50
N HIS A 158 10.92 4.11 -4.91
CA HIS A 158 11.61 5.33 -5.30
C HIS A 158 10.96 5.91 -6.56
N THR A 159 10.69 7.21 -6.55
CA THR A 159 10.25 7.95 -7.74
C THR A 159 10.97 9.28 -7.82
N PRO A 160 11.17 9.86 -9.03
CA PRO A 160 11.82 11.17 -9.18
C PRO A 160 11.11 12.30 -8.43
N LYS A 161 9.83 12.11 -8.06
CA LYS A 161 9.02 13.09 -7.32
C LYS A 161 9.40 13.10 -5.85
N PHE A 162 10.33 13.98 -5.47
CA PHE A 162 10.91 14.07 -4.12
C PHE A 162 9.87 14.17 -2.99
N TRP A 163 8.72 14.80 -3.23
CA TRP A 163 7.68 15.00 -2.21
C TRP A 163 7.05 13.69 -1.73
N ARG A 164 6.98 12.66 -2.58
CA ARG A 164 6.43 11.33 -2.19
C ARG A 164 7.41 10.53 -1.36
N GLN A 165 8.71 10.75 -1.57
CA GLN A 165 9.77 9.95 -0.96
C GLN A 165 9.81 10.07 0.57
N ARG A 166 9.33 11.20 1.12
CA ARG A 166 9.37 11.51 2.56
C ARG A 166 8.43 10.65 3.40
N PHE A 167 7.49 9.95 2.78
CA PHE A 167 6.50 9.14 3.48
C PHE A 167 6.98 7.70 3.73
N TYR A 168 8.10 7.31 3.13
CA TYR A 168 8.64 5.95 3.21
C TYR A 168 9.92 5.94 4.05
N TRP A 169 9.93 5.11 5.09
CA TRP A 169 11.13 4.78 5.86
C TRP A 169 12.19 4.14 4.96
N GLN A 170 11.81 3.17 4.14
CA GLN A 170 12.68 2.56 3.14
C GLN A 170 12.06 2.66 1.75
N ARG A 171 12.92 3.01 0.78
CA ARG A 171 12.56 3.19 -0.62
C ARG A 171 13.26 2.11 -1.44
N VAL A 172 12.49 1.45 -2.30
CA VAL A 172 12.99 0.38 -3.17
C VAL A 172 13.01 0.88 -4.61
N ALA A 173 14.06 0.53 -5.36
CA ALA A 173 14.15 0.89 -6.78
C ALA A 173 13.03 0.19 -7.58
N PHE A 174 12.32 0.97 -8.39
CA PHE A 174 11.35 0.45 -9.35
C PHE A 174 12.00 0.36 -10.72
N ASP A 175 12.44 -0.84 -11.09
CA ASP A 175 13.14 -1.09 -12.35
C ASP A 175 12.19 -1.69 -13.38
N HIS A 176 11.91 -0.95 -14.45
CA HIS A 176 10.96 -1.34 -15.47
C HIS A 176 11.40 -2.54 -16.33
N SER A 177 12.68 -2.92 -16.30
CA SER A 177 13.16 -4.11 -17.03
C SER A 177 12.92 -5.42 -16.27
N GLN A 178 12.52 -5.34 -14.99
CA GLN A 178 12.30 -6.51 -14.15
C GLN A 178 10.83 -6.91 -14.13
N HIS A 179 10.59 -8.20 -13.88
CA HIS A 179 9.24 -8.69 -13.72
C HIS A 179 8.59 -8.05 -12.49
N ILE A 180 7.35 -7.58 -12.62
CA ILE A 180 6.69 -6.79 -11.57
C ILE A 180 6.55 -7.56 -10.24
N ALA A 181 6.45 -8.89 -10.29
CA ALA A 181 6.44 -9.72 -9.09
C ALA A 181 7.76 -9.61 -8.30
N ASP A 182 8.90 -9.56 -9.00
CA ASP A 182 10.22 -9.39 -8.38
C ASP A 182 10.37 -8.00 -7.78
N ILE A 183 9.83 -6.98 -8.46
CA ILE A 183 9.79 -5.61 -7.93
C ILE A 183 8.99 -5.55 -6.62
N PHE A 184 7.82 -6.19 -6.57
CA PHE A 184 7.03 -6.28 -5.34
C PHE A 184 7.75 -7.10 -4.25
N LEU A 185 8.44 -8.17 -4.63
CA LEU A 185 9.24 -8.97 -3.71
C LEU A 185 10.39 -8.18 -3.09
N LYS A 186 11.02 -7.25 -3.84
CA LYS A 186 12.00 -6.32 -3.25
C LYS A 186 11.41 -5.44 -2.14
N ALA A 187 10.14 -5.02 -2.27
CA ALA A 187 9.44 -4.29 -1.20
C ALA A 187 9.21 -5.16 0.04
N ALA A 188 8.94 -6.46 -0.11
CA ALA A 188 8.91 -7.39 1.01
C ALA A 188 10.30 -7.60 1.64
N ARG A 189 11.36 -7.73 0.83
CA ARG A 189 12.75 -7.85 1.28
C ARG A 189 13.23 -6.62 2.07
N ALA A 190 12.74 -5.43 1.74
CA ALA A 190 12.98 -4.23 2.52
C ALA A 190 12.42 -4.31 3.96
N LEU A 191 11.44 -5.18 4.21
CA LEU A 191 10.99 -5.53 5.56
C LEU A 191 11.70 -6.78 6.11
N GLY A 192 12.83 -7.20 5.54
CA GLY A 192 13.59 -8.37 5.99
C GLY A 192 12.93 -9.72 5.67
N ALA A 193 11.95 -9.75 4.77
CA ALA A 193 11.40 -11.00 4.27
C ALA A 193 12.36 -11.60 3.23
N ASP A 194 13.04 -12.68 3.61
CA ASP A 194 13.89 -13.42 2.68
C ASP A 194 13.02 -14.04 1.59
N ALA A 195 13.47 -13.92 0.35
CA ALA A 195 12.84 -14.60 -0.75
C ALA A 195 13.57 -15.92 -0.95
N ASP A 196 12.88 -17.03 -0.69
CA ASP A 196 13.26 -18.25 -1.40
C ASP A 196 13.00 -17.97 -2.88
N GLY A 197 14.04 -18.22 -3.70
CA GLY A 197 14.01 -17.96 -5.13
C GLY A 197 12.79 -18.60 -5.77
N ASN A 198 12.05 -17.79 -6.53
CA ASN A 198 11.23 -18.20 -7.67
C ASN A 198 10.68 -19.65 -7.63
N GLN A 199 9.76 -19.94 -6.72
CA GLN A 199 8.92 -21.14 -6.79
C GLN A 199 7.47 -20.71 -7.00
N LEU A 200 7.11 -20.64 -8.28
CA LEU A 200 5.76 -20.94 -8.75
C LEU A 200 5.52 -22.45 -8.57
N ASP A 201 5.68 -22.95 -7.35
CA ASP A 201 5.44 -24.36 -7.06
C ASP A 201 3.96 -24.55 -6.76
N ALA A 202 3.37 -25.32 -7.67
CA ALA A 202 2.23 -26.19 -7.52
C ALA A 202 0.95 -25.55 -6.98
N LEU A 203 0.02 -25.37 -7.93
CA LEU A 203 -1.37 -25.68 -7.66
C LEU A 203 -1.46 -27.18 -7.36
N ASP A 204 -1.34 -27.54 -6.08
CA ASP A 204 -1.91 -28.77 -5.53
C ASP A 204 -3.24 -28.42 -4.82
#